data_AF-A0A3M1MCU0-F1
#
_entry.id   AF-A0A3M1MCU0-F1
#
_cell.length_a   1.000
_cell.length_b   1.000
_cell.length_c   1.000
_cell.angle_alpha   90.00
_cell.angle_beta   90.00
_cell.angle_gamma   90.00
#
_symmetry.space_group_name_H-M   'P 1'
#
loop_
_entity.id
_entity.type
_entity.pdbx_description
1 polymer ?
#
loop_
_entity_poly.entity_id
_entity_poly.type
_entity_poly.pdbx_seq_one_letter_code
_entity_poly.pdbx_strand_id
1 'polypeptide(L)'
;MRRARIEAQNEAMLRRQRDFRLAADVVTAALMTFDEVEAIAVIGSVAKPLWKEVPRFREFRSARVKIWHECADLDLAVWLSSLERLGSLRRARDRALRESFEAGVNPGVTGHQLDIFLFEAGTDRHLGRLCRFSTCPKGKPDCAVPGCGDIPFLRQIEGFRPRADLLEPAAQAMLFRRGSGLIRSALELPQPIDHDDLA
;
A
#
# COMPACT_ATOMS: atom_id res chain seq x y z
N MET A 1 -11.46 -26.88 -15.83
CA MET A 1 -11.82 -25.89 -14.80
C MET A 1 -13.07 -25.14 -15.25
N ARG A 2 -14.09 -24.95 -14.40
CA ARG A 2 -15.37 -24.33 -14.81
C ARG A 2 -15.18 -22.82 -15.05
N ARG A 3 -15.60 -22.31 -16.21
CA ARG A 3 -15.49 -20.90 -16.62
C ARG A 3 -15.96 -19.90 -15.54
N ALA A 4 -17.12 -20.18 -14.93
CA ALA A 4 -17.67 -19.37 -13.83
C ALA A 4 -16.72 -19.21 -12.63
N ARG A 5 -15.85 -20.19 -12.36
CA ARG A 5 -14.87 -20.11 -11.27
C ARG A 5 -13.72 -19.15 -11.60
N ILE A 6 -13.31 -19.10 -12.87
CA ILE A 6 -12.28 -18.18 -13.36
C ILE A 6 -12.81 -16.74 -13.34
N GLU A 7 -14.04 -16.54 -13.80
CA GLU A 7 -14.73 -15.24 -13.78
C GLU A 7 -14.89 -14.73 -12.34
N ALA A 8 -15.39 -15.56 -11.41
CA ALA A 8 -15.51 -15.18 -10.00
C ALA A 8 -14.16 -14.81 -9.37
N GLN A 9 -13.09 -15.53 -9.71
CA GLN A 9 -11.74 -15.23 -9.22
C GLN A 9 -11.23 -13.89 -9.78
N ASN A 10 -11.44 -13.64 -11.08
CA ASN A 10 -11.06 -12.38 -11.72
C ASN A 10 -11.81 -11.19 -11.10
N GLU A 11 -13.11 -11.30 -10.90
CA GLU A 11 -13.89 -10.26 -10.24
C GLU A 11 -13.42 -10.00 -8.80
N ALA A 12 -13.03 -11.06 -8.07
CA ALA A 12 -12.50 -10.90 -6.72
C ALA A 12 -11.18 -10.11 -6.71
N MET A 13 -10.29 -10.32 -7.69
CA MET A 13 -9.04 -9.56 -7.81
C MET A 13 -9.30 -8.09 -8.15
N LEU A 14 -10.24 -7.82 -9.07
CA LEU A 14 -10.67 -6.47 -9.43
C LEU A 14 -11.24 -5.72 -8.22
N ARG A 15 -12.16 -6.36 -7.49
CA ARG A 15 -12.73 -5.81 -6.25
C ARG A 15 -11.64 -5.52 -5.24
N ARG A 16 -10.72 -6.47 -5.00
CA ARG A 16 -9.64 -6.31 -4.02
C ARG A 16 -8.71 -5.13 -4.34
N GLN A 17 -8.33 -4.94 -5.62
CA GLN A 17 -7.52 -3.77 -5.99
C GLN A 17 -8.28 -2.46 -5.77
N ARG A 18 -9.56 -2.41 -6.16
CA ARG A 18 -10.42 -1.24 -5.94
C ARG A 18 -10.55 -0.92 -4.45
N ASP A 19 -10.74 -1.94 -3.62
CA ASP A 19 -10.86 -1.84 -2.17
C ASP A 19 -9.58 -1.25 -1.54
N PHE A 20 -8.41 -1.70 -1.97
CA PHE A 20 -7.14 -1.12 -1.54
C PHE A 20 -6.94 0.32 -2.02
N ARG A 21 -7.32 0.63 -3.26
CA ARG A 21 -7.23 2.02 -3.78
C ARG A 21 -8.12 2.95 -2.96
N LEU A 22 -9.34 2.55 -2.64
CA LEU A 22 -10.21 3.36 -1.78
C LEU A 22 -9.63 3.52 -0.36
N ALA A 23 -9.04 2.48 0.21
CA ALA A 23 -8.34 2.58 1.50
C ALA A 23 -7.12 3.53 1.43
N ALA A 24 -6.42 3.59 0.30
CA ALA A 24 -5.32 4.52 0.07
C ALA A 24 -5.80 5.98 0.12
N ASP A 25 -6.96 6.29 -0.47
CA ASP A 25 -7.55 7.64 -0.41
C ASP A 25 -7.92 8.03 1.03
N VAL A 26 -8.56 7.12 1.76
CA VAL A 26 -8.91 7.31 3.18
C VAL A 26 -7.67 7.62 4.02
N VAL A 27 -6.62 6.83 3.87
CA VAL A 27 -5.38 7.02 4.64
C VAL A 27 -4.67 8.29 4.20
N THR A 28 -4.63 8.60 2.91
CA THR A 28 -4.05 9.84 2.39
C THR A 28 -4.71 11.07 3.00
N ALA A 29 -6.04 11.11 3.02
CA ALA A 29 -6.80 12.21 3.61
C ALA A 29 -6.48 12.41 5.10
N ALA A 30 -6.25 11.32 5.85
CA ALA A 30 -5.88 11.40 7.25
C ALA A 30 -4.43 11.88 7.46
N LEU A 31 -3.49 11.35 6.69
CA LEU A 31 -2.07 11.65 6.87
C LEU A 31 -1.67 13.04 6.32
N MET A 32 -2.32 13.54 5.27
CA MET A 32 -1.98 14.85 4.68
C MET A 32 -2.21 16.04 5.63
N THR A 33 -2.94 15.83 6.73
CA THR A 33 -3.17 16.84 7.78
C THR A 33 -1.96 17.10 8.67
N PHE A 34 -0.92 16.28 8.57
CA PHE A 34 0.30 16.38 9.37
C PHE A 34 1.32 17.22 8.61
N ASP A 35 1.84 18.27 9.23
CA ASP A 35 2.78 19.21 8.59
C ASP A 35 4.06 18.55 8.10
N GLU A 36 4.54 17.54 8.82
CA GLU A 36 5.73 16.79 8.45
C GLU A 36 5.53 15.88 7.23
N VAL A 37 4.30 15.67 6.74
CA VAL A 37 4.03 14.87 5.55
C VAL A 37 4.17 15.73 4.30
N GLU A 38 5.18 15.42 3.50
CA GLU A 38 5.55 16.16 2.28
C GLU A 38 4.94 15.56 1.02
N ALA A 39 4.80 14.23 0.96
CA ALA A 39 4.20 13.55 -0.17
C ALA A 39 3.67 12.17 0.21
N ILE A 40 2.67 11.68 -0.52
CA ILE A 40 2.10 10.34 -0.37
C ILE A 40 1.85 9.75 -1.76
N ALA A 41 2.36 8.56 -2.03
CA ALA A 41 2.12 7.81 -3.25
C ALA A 41 1.72 6.36 -2.95
N VAL A 42 0.89 5.78 -3.81
CA VAL A 42 0.70 4.32 -3.84
C VAL A 42 1.89 3.69 -4.55
N ILE A 43 2.43 2.63 -3.97
CA ILE A 43 3.49 1.81 -4.58
C ILE A 43 3.05 0.34 -4.58
N GLY A 44 3.96 -0.57 -4.92
CA GLY A 44 3.65 -2.01 -4.95
C GLY A 44 2.67 -2.40 -6.06
N SER A 45 1.96 -3.52 -5.89
CA SER A 45 1.04 -4.06 -6.91
C SER A 45 -0.20 -3.20 -7.12
N VAL A 46 -0.69 -2.53 -6.07
CA VAL A 46 -1.92 -1.71 -6.13
C VAL A 46 -1.76 -0.49 -7.05
N ALA A 47 -0.54 0.04 -7.16
CA ALA A 47 -0.21 1.16 -8.03
C ALA A 47 -0.22 0.82 -9.52
N LYS A 48 -0.08 -0.46 -9.87
CA LYS A 48 0.04 -0.94 -11.25
C LYS A 48 -1.32 -1.33 -11.81
N PRO A 49 -1.52 -1.29 -13.14
CA PRO A 49 -2.68 -1.93 -13.74
C PRO A 49 -2.66 -3.43 -13.43
N LEU A 50 -3.81 -4.05 -13.21
CA LEU A 50 -3.86 -5.51 -13.19
C LEU A 50 -3.48 -6.05 -14.58
N TRP A 51 -2.71 -7.13 -14.62
CA TRP A 51 -2.43 -7.90 -15.83
C TRP A 51 -2.74 -9.37 -15.56
N LYS A 52 -3.09 -10.12 -16.61
CA LYS A 52 -3.34 -11.55 -16.51
C LYS A 52 -2.02 -12.33 -16.41
N GLU A 53 -1.89 -13.16 -15.37
CA GLU A 53 -0.76 -14.07 -15.18
C GLU A 53 -1.23 -15.48 -14.78
N VAL A 54 -0.37 -16.49 -14.97
CA VAL A 54 -0.63 -17.82 -14.41
C VAL A 54 -0.33 -17.73 -12.91
N PRO A 55 -1.34 -17.86 -12.04
CA PRO A 55 -1.19 -17.51 -10.63
C PRO A 55 -0.41 -18.59 -9.89
N ARG A 56 0.03 -18.27 -8.67
CA ARG A 56 0.76 -19.22 -7.83
C ARG A 56 -0.13 -20.38 -7.33
N PHE A 57 -1.45 -20.26 -7.39
CA PHE A 57 -2.37 -21.31 -6.95
C PHE A 57 -2.26 -22.57 -7.81
N ARG A 58 -2.00 -23.73 -7.16
CA ARG A 58 -1.74 -25.01 -7.84
C ARG A 58 -2.81 -25.37 -8.88
N GLU A 59 -4.07 -25.11 -8.57
CA GLU A 59 -5.22 -25.48 -9.41
C GLU A 59 -5.20 -24.77 -10.78
N PHE A 60 -4.98 -23.46 -10.79
CA PHE A 60 -4.91 -22.65 -12.02
C PHE A 60 -3.58 -22.83 -12.73
N ARG A 61 -2.49 -23.00 -11.98
CA ARG A 61 -1.16 -23.27 -12.51
C ARG A 61 -1.12 -24.58 -13.30
N SER A 62 -1.71 -25.66 -12.78
CA SER A 62 -1.75 -26.95 -13.48
C SER A 62 -2.55 -26.90 -14.78
N ALA A 63 -3.51 -25.99 -14.88
CA ALA A 63 -4.34 -25.79 -16.06
C ALA A 63 -3.84 -24.68 -16.99
N ARG A 64 -2.70 -24.03 -16.67
CA ARG A 64 -2.15 -22.84 -17.37
C ARG A 64 -3.19 -21.73 -17.60
N VAL A 65 -4.15 -21.60 -16.69
CA VAL A 65 -5.19 -20.57 -16.76
C VAL A 65 -4.59 -19.25 -16.28
N LYS A 66 -4.70 -18.20 -17.09
CA LYS A 66 -4.35 -16.85 -16.67
C LYS A 66 -5.52 -16.20 -15.92
N ILE A 67 -5.24 -15.60 -14.78
CA ILE A 67 -6.17 -14.73 -14.03
C ILE A 67 -5.47 -13.41 -13.73
N TRP A 68 -6.20 -12.38 -13.31
CA TRP A 68 -5.57 -11.15 -12.82
C TRP A 68 -4.56 -11.44 -11.70
N HIS A 69 -3.41 -10.76 -11.72
CA HIS A 69 -2.44 -10.86 -10.63
C HIS A 69 -3.07 -10.45 -9.29
N GLU A 70 -2.56 -11.01 -8.20
CA GLU A 70 -3.06 -10.72 -6.86
C GLU A 70 -2.40 -9.46 -6.27
N CYS A 71 -3.21 -8.51 -5.81
CA CYS A 71 -2.78 -7.51 -4.83
C CYS A 71 -2.93 -8.10 -3.42
N ALA A 72 -1.82 -8.36 -2.74
CA ALA A 72 -1.85 -8.98 -1.40
C ALA A 72 -2.15 -7.95 -0.30
N ASP A 73 -1.47 -6.81 -0.38
CA ASP A 73 -1.44 -5.69 0.54
C ASP A 73 -1.46 -4.35 -0.22
N LEU A 74 -1.71 -3.28 0.53
CA LEU A 74 -1.58 -1.89 0.10
C LEU A 74 -0.24 -1.36 0.60
N ASP A 75 0.62 -0.93 -0.32
CA ASP A 75 1.87 -0.26 0.00
C ASP A 75 1.76 1.24 -0.29
N LEU A 76 2.08 2.07 0.70
CA LEU A 76 2.20 3.52 0.54
C LEU A 76 3.65 3.96 0.75
N ALA A 77 4.15 4.83 -0.12
CA ALA A 77 5.34 5.62 0.13
C ALA A 77 4.93 6.97 0.74
N VAL A 78 5.51 7.33 1.88
CA VAL A 78 5.27 8.59 2.57
C VAL A 78 6.60 9.30 2.81
N TRP A 79 6.73 10.50 2.26
CA TRP A 79 7.89 11.36 2.47
C TRP A 79 7.67 12.26 3.66
N LEU A 80 8.64 12.26 4.58
CA LEU A 80 8.56 13.01 5.82
C LEU A 80 9.74 13.99 5.96
N SER A 81 9.44 15.19 6.44
CA SER A 81 10.44 16.16 6.91
C SER A 81 10.81 15.98 8.38
N SER A 82 10.02 15.24 9.16
CA SER A 82 10.30 14.87 10.57
C SER A 82 9.72 13.50 10.95
N LEU A 83 10.36 12.83 11.91
CA LEU A 83 9.94 11.51 12.42
C LEU A 83 9.36 11.55 13.85
N GLU A 84 9.17 12.72 14.44
CA GLU A 84 8.77 12.84 15.86
C GLU A 84 7.37 12.30 16.15
N ARG A 85 6.50 12.30 15.15
CA ARG A 85 5.05 12.05 15.29
C ARG A 85 4.57 10.76 14.62
N LEU A 86 5.47 9.81 14.34
CA LEU A 86 5.11 8.52 13.74
C LEU A 86 3.99 7.79 14.53
N GLY A 87 4.00 7.85 15.87
CA GLY A 87 2.93 7.27 16.68
C GLY A 87 1.55 7.90 16.44
N SER A 88 1.52 9.21 16.15
CA SER A 88 0.30 9.94 15.80
C SER A 88 -0.16 9.62 14.37
N LEU A 89 0.76 9.54 13.40
CA LEU A 89 0.46 9.09 12.04
C LEU A 89 -0.16 7.68 12.04
N ARG A 90 0.41 6.75 12.83
CA ARG A 90 -0.14 5.39 13.00
C ARG A 90 -1.57 5.41 13.51
N ARG A 91 -1.85 6.20 14.55
CA ARG A 91 -3.20 6.32 15.12
C ARG A 91 -4.18 6.95 14.13
N ALA A 92 -3.75 7.94 13.37
CA ALA A 92 -4.57 8.59 12.36
C ALA A 92 -4.98 7.59 11.25
N ARG A 93 -4.02 6.81 10.74
CA ARG A 93 -4.30 5.71 9.81
C ARG A 93 -5.34 4.72 10.36
N ASP A 94 -5.09 4.18 11.56
CA ASP A 94 -5.96 3.16 12.14
C ASP A 94 -7.37 3.69 12.42
N ARG A 95 -7.46 4.94 12.89
CA ARG A 95 -8.72 5.62 13.12
C ARG A 95 -9.48 5.82 11.82
N ALA A 96 -8.83 6.35 10.78
CA ALA A 96 -9.45 6.64 9.50
C ALA A 96 -9.99 5.38 8.82
N LEU A 97 -9.24 4.27 8.84
CA LEU A 97 -9.71 3.00 8.30
C LEU A 97 -10.93 2.45 9.05
N ARG A 98 -10.97 2.60 10.37
CA ARG A 98 -12.11 2.18 11.19
C ARG A 98 -13.34 3.06 10.94
N GLU A 99 -13.20 4.38 11.00
CA GLU A 99 -14.31 5.32 10.82
C GLU A 99 -14.91 5.23 9.41
N SER A 100 -14.07 5.06 8.39
CA SER A 100 -14.55 4.84 7.02
C SER A 100 -15.25 3.48 6.84
N PHE A 101 -14.88 2.45 7.60
CA PHE A 101 -15.58 1.17 7.59
C PHE A 101 -16.95 1.31 8.26
N GLU A 102 -17.01 1.96 9.41
CA GLU A 102 -18.27 2.27 10.12
C GLU A 102 -19.22 3.14 9.27
N ALA A 103 -18.68 4.03 8.45
CA ALA A 103 -19.44 4.84 7.50
C ALA A 103 -19.80 4.12 6.18
N GLY A 104 -19.41 2.86 5.98
CA GLY A 104 -19.69 2.09 4.76
C GLY A 104 -18.88 2.50 3.53
N VAL A 105 -17.82 3.30 3.69
CA VAL A 105 -16.93 3.75 2.62
C VAL A 105 -15.81 2.75 2.40
N ASN A 106 -15.10 2.35 3.47
CA ASN A 106 -14.05 1.34 3.40
C ASN A 106 -14.66 -0.07 3.43
N PRO A 107 -14.34 -0.95 2.46
CA PRO A 107 -14.88 -2.31 2.36
C PRO A 107 -14.32 -3.30 3.40
N GLY A 108 -13.53 -2.81 4.36
CA GLY A 108 -12.95 -3.62 5.44
C GLY A 108 -11.45 -3.84 5.33
N VAL A 109 -10.74 -3.02 4.53
CA VAL A 109 -9.27 -2.98 4.57
C VAL A 109 -8.83 -2.51 5.95
N THR A 110 -7.93 -3.26 6.56
CA THR A 110 -7.43 -2.98 7.91
C THR A 110 -5.94 -2.66 7.90
N GLY A 111 -5.44 -2.09 9.00
CA GLY A 111 -4.04 -1.69 9.13
C GLY A 111 -3.01 -2.81 9.05
N HIS A 112 -3.40 -4.10 9.08
CA HIS A 112 -2.46 -5.21 8.87
C HIS A 112 -2.24 -5.55 7.39
N GLN A 113 -3.10 -5.06 6.50
CA GLN A 113 -3.00 -5.19 5.04
C GLN A 113 -2.39 -3.94 4.41
N LEU A 114 -1.88 -3.02 5.22
CA LEU A 114 -1.31 -1.74 4.80
C LEU A 114 0.10 -1.59 5.37
N ASP A 115 1.08 -1.49 4.48
CA ASP A 115 2.45 -1.14 4.81
C ASP A 115 2.75 0.30 4.35
N ILE A 116 3.27 1.12 5.26
CA ILE A 116 3.71 2.49 4.97
C ILE A 116 5.23 2.52 5.03
N PHE A 117 5.84 2.76 3.88
CA PHE A 117 7.27 2.97 3.70
C PHE A 117 7.57 4.45 3.91
N LEU A 118 8.57 4.73 4.75
CA LEU A 118 8.95 6.07 5.14
C LEU A 118 10.21 6.47 4.38
N PHE A 119 10.16 7.65 3.77
CA PHE A 119 11.25 8.22 3.02
C PHE A 119 11.60 9.61 3.54
N GLU A 120 12.87 9.95 3.50
CA GLU A 120 13.34 11.30 3.78
C GLU A 120 12.93 12.23 2.63
N ALA A 121 12.28 13.34 2.98
CA ALA A 121 11.92 14.35 2.01
C ALA A 121 13.16 14.94 1.33
N GLY A 122 13.12 15.04 0.00
CA GLY A 122 14.19 15.64 -0.82
C GLY A 122 15.30 14.68 -1.26
N THR A 123 15.43 13.48 -0.70
CA THR A 123 16.52 12.54 -1.02
C THR A 123 16.05 11.15 -1.45
N ASP A 124 14.75 10.83 -1.28
CA ASP A 124 14.19 9.49 -1.47
C ASP A 124 14.89 8.41 -0.64
N ARG A 125 15.64 8.81 0.39
CA ARG A 125 16.33 7.87 1.27
C ARG A 125 15.30 7.14 2.12
N HIS A 126 15.23 5.82 1.95
CA HIS A 126 14.36 4.98 2.77
C HIS A 126 14.82 4.97 4.23
N LEU A 127 13.88 5.25 5.13
CA LEU A 127 14.10 5.39 6.57
C LEU A 127 13.68 4.13 7.35
N GLY A 128 12.74 3.37 6.80
CA GLY A 128 12.10 2.22 7.44
C GLY A 128 10.62 2.17 7.12
N ARG A 129 9.85 1.43 7.91
CA ARG A 129 8.38 1.37 7.80
C ARG A 129 7.71 1.94 9.03
N LEU A 130 6.52 2.49 8.87
CA LEU A 130 5.68 2.83 10.00
C LEU A 130 5.25 1.54 10.72
N CYS A 131 5.58 1.43 12.00
CA CYS A 131 5.25 0.23 12.76
C CYS A 131 3.74 0.05 12.90
N ARG A 132 3.24 -1.16 12.59
CA ARG A 132 1.83 -1.54 12.75
C ARG A 132 1.42 -1.78 14.21
N PHE A 133 2.37 -2.08 15.08
CA PHE A 133 2.09 -2.38 16.49
C PHE A 133 1.76 -1.12 17.29
N SER A 134 1.09 -1.30 18.43
CA SER A 134 0.76 -0.22 19.35
C SER A 134 1.96 0.36 20.11
N THR A 135 3.11 -0.33 20.07
CA THR A 135 4.41 0.11 20.59
C THR A 135 5.51 -0.42 19.68
N CYS A 136 6.63 0.30 19.57
CA CYS A 136 7.79 -0.11 18.80
C CYS A 136 9.08 0.22 19.59
N PRO A 137 9.92 -0.78 19.91
CA PRO A 137 9.74 -2.20 19.59
C PRO A 137 8.60 -2.86 20.38
N LYS A 138 8.01 -3.94 19.86
CA LYS A 138 6.94 -4.70 20.53
C LYS A 138 7.45 -5.93 21.30
N GLY A 139 8.77 -6.19 21.25
CA GLY A 139 9.36 -7.42 21.79
C GLY A 139 9.00 -8.69 20.99
N LYS A 140 8.59 -8.54 19.74
CA LYS A 140 8.36 -9.64 18.80
C LYS A 140 9.64 -9.94 18.00
N PRO A 141 9.80 -11.14 17.44
CA PRO A 141 10.94 -11.45 16.56
C PRO A 141 11.13 -10.43 15.43
N ASP A 142 10.04 -9.95 14.84
CA ASP A 142 10.03 -8.87 13.82
C ASP A 142 10.69 -7.56 14.28
N CYS A 143 10.82 -7.34 15.60
CA CYS A 143 11.44 -6.15 16.19
C CYS A 143 12.88 -6.39 16.67
N ALA A 144 13.42 -7.61 16.56
CA ALA A 144 14.79 -7.93 17.00
C ALA A 144 15.88 -7.44 16.01
N VAL A 145 15.50 -6.58 15.07
CA VAL A 145 16.39 -5.98 14.07
C VAL A 145 17.13 -4.79 14.69
N PRO A 146 18.46 -4.68 14.53
CA PRO A 146 19.22 -3.53 15.00
C PRO A 146 18.61 -2.21 14.53
N GLY A 147 18.48 -1.24 15.44
CA GLY A 147 17.90 0.08 15.18
C GLY A 147 16.37 0.12 15.09
N CYS A 148 15.67 -1.00 15.29
CA CYS A 148 14.21 -1.05 15.27
C CYS A 148 13.62 -0.38 16.52
N GLY A 149 12.91 0.73 16.33
CA GLY A 149 12.31 1.50 17.41
C GLY A 149 13.26 2.46 18.13
N ASP A 150 14.50 2.66 17.66
CA ASP A 150 15.38 3.75 18.13
C ASP A 150 14.66 5.10 18.04
N ILE A 151 13.89 5.27 16.96
CA ILE A 151 12.84 6.26 16.85
C ILE A 151 11.50 5.55 17.10
N PRO A 152 10.67 6.01 18.05
CA PRO A 152 9.37 5.39 18.33
C PRO A 152 8.52 5.24 17.07
N PHE A 153 8.02 4.03 16.86
CA PHE A 153 7.23 3.60 15.69
C PHE A 153 7.96 3.56 14.34
N LEU A 154 9.27 3.78 14.29
CA LEU A 154 10.10 3.47 13.14
C LEU A 154 10.54 2.00 13.18
N ARG A 155 9.97 1.17 12.30
CA ARG A 155 10.30 -0.25 12.21
C ARG A 155 11.39 -0.48 11.16
N GLN A 156 12.46 -1.15 11.56
CA GLN A 156 13.46 -1.71 10.64
C GLN A 156 13.06 -3.12 10.22
N ILE A 157 13.38 -3.47 8.98
CA ILE A 157 13.13 -4.80 8.41
C ILE A 157 14.47 -5.43 8.07
N GLU A 158 14.75 -6.60 8.64
CA GLU A 158 15.99 -7.30 8.40
C GLU A 158 16.21 -7.58 6.91
N GLY A 159 17.39 -7.24 6.41
CA GLY A 159 17.79 -7.50 5.02
C GLY A 159 17.00 -6.72 3.96
N PHE A 160 16.00 -5.91 4.34
CA PHE A 160 15.23 -5.16 3.36
C PHE A 160 16.05 -4.02 2.79
N ARG A 161 16.17 -4.02 1.46
CA ARG A 161 16.68 -2.90 0.69
C ARG A 161 15.62 -2.54 -0.35
N PRO A 162 15.16 -1.28 -0.42
CA PRO A 162 14.35 -0.82 -1.53
C PRO A 162 15.05 -1.20 -2.82
N ARG A 163 14.35 -1.94 -3.68
CA ARG A 163 14.82 -2.13 -5.04
C ARG A 163 14.75 -0.79 -5.77
N ALA A 164 15.58 -0.60 -6.78
CA ALA A 164 15.60 0.64 -7.57
C ALA A 164 14.20 0.98 -8.15
N ASP A 165 13.41 -0.05 -8.45
CA ASP A 165 12.07 0.07 -9.03
C ASP A 165 10.95 0.35 -8.01
N LEU A 166 11.25 0.38 -6.70
CA LEU A 166 10.21 0.52 -5.67
C LEU A 166 9.40 1.82 -5.82
N LEU A 167 10.09 2.91 -6.15
CA LEU A 167 9.51 4.24 -6.30
C LEU A 167 9.15 4.59 -7.76
N GLU A 168 9.45 3.73 -8.74
CA GLU A 168 9.05 3.99 -10.14
C GLU A 168 7.56 4.31 -10.29
N PRO A 169 6.62 3.60 -9.61
CA PRO A 169 5.20 3.94 -9.70
C PRO A 169 4.86 5.31 -9.11
N ALA A 170 5.65 5.82 -8.16
CA ALA A 170 5.30 7.04 -7.42
C ALA A 170 5.18 8.27 -8.33
N ALA A 171 5.89 8.31 -9.47
CA ALA A 171 5.77 9.38 -10.45
C ALA A 171 4.35 9.49 -11.04
N GLN A 172 3.64 8.37 -11.19
CA GLN A 172 2.29 8.31 -11.78
C GLN A 172 1.19 8.02 -10.74
N ALA A 173 1.58 7.54 -9.55
CA ALA A 173 0.69 7.15 -8.46
C ALA A 173 0.79 8.04 -7.21
N MET A 174 1.33 9.25 -7.38
CA MET A 174 1.32 10.29 -6.35
C MET A 174 -0.11 10.74 -6.06
N LEU A 175 -0.54 10.65 -4.80
CA LEU A 175 -1.87 11.06 -4.34
C LEU A 175 -1.86 12.47 -3.74
N PHE A 176 -0.78 12.82 -3.03
CA PHE A 176 -0.65 14.10 -2.33
C PHE A 176 0.78 14.61 -2.40
N ARG A 177 0.93 15.94 -2.51
CA ARG A 177 2.20 16.64 -2.33
C ARG A 177 1.98 17.97 -1.63
N ARG A 178 2.77 18.27 -0.60
CA ARG A 178 2.74 19.56 0.10
C ARG A 178 3.02 20.70 -0.88
N GLY A 179 2.28 21.79 -0.73
CA GLY A 179 2.29 22.92 -1.67
C GLY A 179 1.43 22.72 -2.92
N SER A 180 1.20 21.49 -3.37
CA SER A 180 0.26 21.18 -4.48
C SER A 180 -1.11 20.71 -3.99
N GLY A 181 -1.20 20.17 -2.78
CA GLY A 181 -2.40 19.59 -2.21
C GLY A 181 -2.64 18.15 -2.70
N LEU A 182 -3.92 17.75 -2.73
CA LEU A 182 -4.33 16.47 -3.28
C LEU A 182 -4.17 16.50 -4.80
N ILE A 183 -3.41 15.54 -5.35
CA ILE A 183 -3.10 15.43 -6.77
C ILE A 183 -4.15 14.58 -7.51
N ARG A 184 -4.58 13.47 -6.92
CA ARG A 184 -5.56 12.54 -7.49
C ARG A 184 -6.10 11.56 -6.46
N SER A 185 -7.18 10.88 -6.82
CA SER A 185 -7.63 9.66 -6.13
C SER A 185 -6.85 8.43 -6.64
N ALA A 186 -6.60 7.47 -5.75
CA ALA A 186 -6.03 6.18 -6.11
C ALA A 186 -6.97 5.37 -7.02
N LEU A 187 -8.27 5.67 -7.07
CA LEU A 187 -9.22 5.04 -7.99
C LEU A 187 -8.97 5.44 -9.45
N GLU A 188 -8.29 6.57 -9.68
CA GLU A 188 -7.92 7.08 -11.01
C GLU A 188 -6.62 6.46 -11.55
N LEU A 189 -5.95 5.61 -10.75
CA LEU A 189 -4.76 4.89 -11.18
C LEU A 189 -5.06 3.93 -12.36
N PRO A 190 -4.04 3.55 -13.16
CA PRO A 190 -4.23 2.76 -14.38
C PRO A 190 -5.15 1.55 -14.16
N GLN A 191 -6.11 1.41 -15.07
CA GLN A 191 -7.09 0.34 -15.06
C GLN A 191 -6.47 -0.98 -15.55
N PRO A 192 -7.08 -2.13 -15.23
CA PRO A 192 -6.63 -3.44 -15.72
C PRO A 192 -6.36 -3.45 -17.23
N ILE A 193 -5.25 -4.06 -17.64
CA ILE A 193 -4.87 -4.23 -19.04
C ILE A 193 -5.01 -5.72 -19.39
N ASP A 194 -6.00 -6.02 -20.24
CA ASP A 194 -6.14 -7.35 -20.79
C ASP A 194 -5.31 -7.48 -22.07
N HIS A 195 -4.14 -8.11 -21.96
CA HIS A 195 -3.28 -8.34 -23.12
C HIS A 195 -3.82 -9.39 -24.09
N ASP A 196 -4.90 -10.11 -23.73
CA ASP A 196 -5.57 -11.02 -24.65
C ASP A 196 -6.48 -10.26 -25.66
N ASP A 197 -6.72 -8.95 -25.47
CA ASP A 197 -7.47 -8.07 -26.40
C ASP A 197 -6.58 -7.41 -27.48
N LEU A 198 -5.27 -7.69 -27.48
CA LEU A 198 -4.28 -7.11 -28.43
C LEU A 198 -3.81 -8.13 -29.49
N ALA A 199 -4.56 -9.21 -29.70
CA ALA A 199 -4.28 -10.24 -30.71
C ALA A 199 -5.45 -10.43 -31.67
#